data_AF-A0A939HCJ9-F1
#
_entry.id   AF-A0A939HCJ9-F1
#
_cell.length_a   1.000
_cell.length_b   1.000
_cell.length_c   1.000
_cell.angle_alpha   90.00
_cell.angle_beta   90.00
_cell.angle_gamma   90.00
#
_symmetry.space_group_name_H-M   'P 1'
#
loop_
_entity.id
_entity.type
_entity.pdbx_description
1 polymer ?
#
loop_
_entity_poly.entity_id
_entity_poly.type
_entity_poly.pdbx_seq_one_letter_code
_entity_poly.pdbx_strand_id
1 'polypeptide(L)'
;MEVNFVSPNQFGEFVANKRKEKEISLRGMAELLDLSPAYWSDIEKGRRNPPNLNTLQELAKILGLTNGEFDEMVDMASVDRDEIPMDLPEYIKDSELARTALRKARKKSEASGTDSTKKAWEDFIKALDDEE
;
A
#
# COMPACT_ATOMS: atom_id res chain seq x y z
N MET A 1 20.94 -12.65 -5.92
CA MET A 1 19.86 -11.94 -5.21
C MET A 1 20.07 -10.48 -5.53
N GLU A 2 19.35 -9.96 -6.53
CA GLU A 2 19.41 -8.53 -6.83
C GLU A 2 18.82 -7.81 -5.63
N VAL A 3 19.62 -6.93 -5.04
CA VAL A 3 19.13 -5.96 -4.06
C VAL A 3 18.24 -5.03 -4.87
N ASN A 4 16.92 -5.26 -4.85
CA ASN A 4 15.96 -4.29 -5.36
C ASN A 4 16.15 -3.04 -4.49
N PHE A 5 16.87 -2.06 -5.03
CA PHE A 5 16.86 -0.71 -4.50
C PHE A 5 15.41 -0.25 -4.56
N VAL A 6 14.70 -0.34 -3.44
CA VAL A 6 13.41 0.33 -3.24
C VAL A 6 13.71 1.80 -3.52
N SER A 7 13.19 2.33 -4.63
CA SER A 7 13.36 3.74 -4.93
C SER A 7 12.74 4.51 -3.77
N PRO A 8 13.47 5.40 -3.08
CA PRO A 8 12.84 6.27 -2.11
C PRO A 8 11.75 7.05 -2.83
N ASN A 9 10.54 7.11 -2.27
CA ASN A 9 9.38 7.86 -2.80
C ASN A 9 8.55 7.17 -3.90
N GLN A 10 8.32 5.85 -3.81
CA GLN A 10 7.42 5.18 -4.77
C GLN A 10 5.99 5.74 -4.71
N PHE A 11 5.50 6.04 -3.50
CA PHE A 11 4.16 6.59 -3.31
C PHE A 11 4.03 7.96 -3.99
N GLY A 12 4.96 8.88 -3.72
CA GLY A 12 4.88 10.24 -4.24
C GLY A 12 4.99 10.29 -5.76
N GLU A 13 5.83 9.43 -6.36
CA GLU A 13 5.94 9.31 -7.81
C GLU A 13 4.65 8.78 -8.44
N PHE A 14 4.07 7.72 -7.86
CA PHE A 14 2.80 7.14 -8.32
C PHE A 14 1.68 8.18 -8.32
N VAL A 15 1.43 8.85 -7.18
CA VAL A 15 0.32 9.82 -7.09
C VAL A 15 0.57 11.04 -7.96
N ALA A 16 1.83 11.49 -8.13
CA ALA A 16 2.16 12.59 -9.02
C ALA A 16 1.89 12.24 -10.48
N ASN A 17 2.14 11.00 -10.90
CA ASN A 17 1.87 10.52 -12.26
C ASN A 17 0.36 10.39 -12.50
N LYS A 18 -0.37 9.70 -11.62
CA LYS A 18 -1.84 9.59 -11.69
C LYS A 18 -2.52 10.96 -11.72
N ARG A 19 -2.04 11.91 -10.91
CA ARG A 19 -2.55 13.29 -10.92
C ARG A 19 -2.36 13.97 -12.27
N LYS A 20 -1.19 13.83 -12.89
CA LYS A 20 -0.89 14.41 -14.23
C LYS A 20 -1.72 13.76 -15.34
N GLU A 21 -1.95 12.46 -15.28
CA GLU A 21 -2.83 11.73 -16.21
C GLU A 21 -4.27 12.26 -16.16
N LYS A 22 -4.72 12.70 -14.98
CA LYS A 22 -6.02 13.36 -14.78
C LYS A 22 -6.00 14.87 -15.08
N GLU A 23 -4.88 15.40 -15.56
CA GLU A 23 -4.67 16.84 -15.80
C GLU A 23 -4.88 17.73 -14.56
N ILE A 24 -4.78 17.15 -13.37
CA ILE A 24 -4.93 17.87 -12.10
C ILE A 24 -3.60 18.58 -11.79
N SER A 25 -3.63 19.88 -11.52
CA SER A 25 -2.42 20.60 -11.11
C SER A 25 -2.03 20.25 -9.66
N LEU A 26 -0.77 20.45 -9.29
CA LEU A 26 -0.31 20.24 -7.90
C LEU A 26 -1.13 21.05 -6.89
N ARG A 27 -1.45 22.32 -7.22
CA ARG A 27 -2.31 23.17 -6.40
C ARG A 27 -3.75 22.68 -6.36
N GLY A 28 -4.27 22.21 -7.50
CA GLY A 28 -5.63 21.66 -7.57
C GLY A 28 -5.79 20.40 -6.73
N MET A 29 -4.81 19.49 -6.74
CA MET A 29 -4.86 18.32 -5.85
C MET A 29 -4.78 18.70 -4.39
N ALA A 30 -3.90 19.64 -4.03
CA ALA A 30 -3.81 20.14 -2.67
C ALA A 30 -5.15 20.74 -2.20
N GLU A 31 -5.83 21.51 -3.05
CA GLU A 31 -7.16 22.06 -2.76
C GLU A 31 -8.23 20.96 -2.59
N LEU A 32 -8.25 19.95 -3.47
CA LEU A 32 -9.20 18.84 -3.39
C LEU A 32 -9.04 18.00 -2.11
N LEU A 33 -7.82 17.93 -1.56
CA LEU A 33 -7.50 17.21 -0.33
C LEU A 33 -7.55 18.09 0.93
N ASP A 34 -7.90 19.37 0.81
CA ASP A 34 -7.83 20.36 1.90
C ASP A 34 -6.43 20.44 2.56
N LEU A 35 -5.38 20.41 1.72
CA LEU A 35 -3.97 20.48 2.10
C LEU A 35 -3.30 21.73 1.55
N SER A 36 -2.22 22.17 2.21
CA SER A 36 -1.40 23.23 1.62
C SER A 36 -0.62 22.71 0.39
N PRO A 37 -0.46 23.52 -0.67
CA PRO A 37 0.34 23.13 -1.84
C PRO A 37 1.79 22.76 -1.52
N ALA A 38 2.38 23.40 -0.50
CA ALA A 38 3.73 23.08 -0.05
C ALA A 38 3.81 21.68 0.57
N TYR A 39 2.85 21.35 1.45
CA TYR A 39 2.78 20.04 2.08
C TYR A 39 2.53 18.93 1.05
N TRP A 40 1.57 19.12 0.14
CA TRP A 40 1.33 18.14 -0.93
C TRP A 40 2.55 18.00 -1.86
N SER A 41 3.24 19.11 -2.18
CA SER A 41 4.50 19.04 -2.95
C SER A 41 5.63 18.33 -2.21
N ASP A 42 5.65 18.35 -0.88
CA ASP A 42 6.64 17.61 -0.09
C ASP A 42 6.34 16.12 -0.12
N ILE A 43 5.06 15.73 -0.07
CA ILE A 43 4.61 14.35 -0.20
C ILE A 43 4.98 13.78 -1.59
N GLU A 44 4.61 14.45 -2.68
CA GLU A 44 4.92 13.95 -4.04
C GLU A 44 6.43 13.80 -4.30
N LYS A 45 7.26 14.53 -3.56
CA LYS A 45 8.72 14.53 -3.70
C LYS A 45 9.41 13.70 -2.60
N GLY A 46 8.66 12.93 -1.81
CA GLY A 46 9.20 12.04 -0.78
C GLY A 46 9.90 12.75 0.38
N ARG A 47 9.67 14.05 0.56
CA ARG A 47 10.20 14.82 1.71
C ARG A 47 9.34 14.66 2.96
N ARG A 48 8.14 14.12 2.81
CA ARG A 48 7.19 13.81 3.89
C ARG A 48 6.66 12.42 3.67
N ASN A 49 6.35 11.74 4.77
CA ASN A 49 5.71 10.44 4.72
C ASN A 49 4.37 10.53 3.97
N PRO A 50 3.99 9.45 3.28
CA PRO A 50 2.63 9.25 2.79
C PRO A 50 1.58 9.55 3.88
N PRO A 51 0.42 10.11 3.49
CA PRO A 51 -0.63 10.46 4.43
C PRO A 51 -1.32 9.19 4.98
N ASN A 52 -2.29 9.37 5.87
CA ASN A 52 -3.01 8.25 6.47
C ASN A 52 -3.99 7.59 5.48
N LEU A 53 -4.54 6.43 5.87
CA LEU A 53 -5.43 5.61 5.03
C LEU A 53 -6.69 6.37 4.57
N ASN A 54 -7.26 7.26 5.39
CA ASN A 54 -8.42 8.04 4.99
C ASN A 54 -8.09 8.97 3.82
N THR A 55 -6.95 9.65 3.88
CA THR A 55 -6.47 10.49 2.76
C THR A 55 -6.12 9.65 1.54
N LEU A 56 -5.60 8.42 1.71
CA LEU A 56 -5.39 7.50 0.59
C LEU A 56 -6.71 7.10 -0.08
N GLN A 57 -7.77 6.86 0.68
CA GLN A 57 -9.10 6.56 0.14
C GLN A 57 -9.68 7.76 -0.63
N GLU A 58 -9.46 8.98 -0.15
CA GLU A 58 -9.85 10.20 -0.87
C GLU A 58 -9.06 10.38 -2.17
N LEU A 59 -7.74 10.16 -2.13
CA LEU A 59 -6.88 10.14 -3.31
C LEU A 59 -7.37 9.13 -4.34
N ALA A 60 -7.70 7.91 -3.92
CA ALA A 60 -8.21 6.88 -4.80
C ALA A 60 -9.49 7.30 -5.53
N LYS A 61 -10.41 7.97 -4.81
CA LYS A 61 -11.65 8.51 -5.38
C LYS A 61 -11.38 9.63 -6.38
N ILE A 62 -10.52 10.60 -6.02
CA ILE A 62 -10.16 11.74 -6.89
C ILE A 62 -9.47 11.26 -8.16
N LEU A 63 -8.54 10.32 -8.02
CA LEU A 63 -7.75 9.77 -9.12
C LEU A 63 -8.50 8.66 -9.88
N GLY A 64 -9.65 8.20 -9.40
CA GLY A 64 -10.44 7.14 -10.01
C GLY A 64 -9.66 5.83 -10.14
N LEU A 65 -8.95 5.44 -9.08
CA LEU A 65 -8.18 4.20 -9.03
C LEU A 65 -9.10 2.98 -8.97
N THR A 66 -8.67 1.90 -9.62
CA THR A 66 -9.24 0.57 -9.41
C THR A 66 -8.86 0.02 -8.04
N ASN A 67 -9.52 -1.06 -7.59
CA ASN A 67 -9.16 -1.69 -6.31
C ASN A 67 -7.70 -2.17 -6.31
N GLY A 68 -7.23 -2.79 -7.40
CA GLY A 68 -5.84 -3.22 -7.51
C GLY A 68 -4.84 -2.05 -7.45
N GLU A 69 -5.14 -0.93 -8.12
CA GLU A 69 -4.29 0.27 -8.03
C GLU A 69 -4.34 0.92 -6.64
N PHE A 70 -5.46 0.79 -5.93
CA PHE A 70 -5.56 1.23 -4.55
C PHE A 70 -4.68 0.37 -3.62
N ASP A 71 -4.72 -0.95 -3.77
CA ASP A 71 -3.88 -1.88 -3.00
C ASP A 71 -2.39 -1.60 -3.27
N GLU A 72 -2.00 -1.41 -4.54
CA GLU A 72 -0.63 -1.00 -4.91
C GLU A 72 -0.23 0.33 -4.25
N MET A 73 -1.13 1.32 -4.24
CA MET A 73 -0.88 2.62 -3.61
C MET A 73 -0.69 2.48 -2.09
N VAL A 74 -1.47 1.63 -1.44
CA VAL A 74 -1.36 1.35 0.00
C VAL A 74 -0.04 0.64 0.31
N ASP A 75 0.36 -0.33 -0.50
CA ASP A 75 1.66 -1.01 -0.38
C ASP A 75 2.81 -0.01 -0.51
N MET A 76 2.81 0.82 -1.55
CA MET A 76 3.83 1.86 -1.74
C MET A 76 3.87 2.85 -0.57
N ALA A 77 2.70 3.29 -0.10
CA ALA A 77 2.61 4.19 1.04
C ALA A 77 3.18 3.55 2.33
N SER A 78 2.92 2.27 2.54
CA SER A 78 3.33 1.57 3.75
C SER A 78 4.84 1.26 3.73
N VAL A 79 5.38 0.89 2.55
CA VAL A 79 6.82 0.73 2.34
C VAL A 79 7.57 2.04 2.56
N ASP A 80 7.09 3.15 2.00
CA ASP A 80 7.70 4.48 2.19
C ASP A 80 7.61 4.96 3.66
N ARG A 81 6.76 4.34 4.49
CA ARG A 81 6.63 4.58 5.93
C ARG A 81 7.38 3.58 6.82
N ASP A 82 7.99 2.54 6.24
CA ASP A 82 8.55 1.39 6.97
C ASP A 82 7.50 0.70 7.88
N GLU A 83 6.27 0.55 7.37
CA GLU A 83 5.13 -0.04 8.08
C GLU A 83 4.55 -1.23 7.27
N ILE A 84 3.82 -2.12 7.94
CA ILE A 84 2.98 -3.12 7.24
C ILE A 84 1.86 -2.40 6.48
N PRO A 85 1.28 -3.01 5.41
CA PRO A 85 0.17 -2.41 4.66
C PRO A 85 -0.90 -1.85 5.59
N MET A 86 -1.12 -0.54 5.52
CA MET A 86 -1.75 0.23 6.60
C MET A 86 -3.24 -0.06 6.81
N ASP A 87 -3.85 -0.81 5.91
CA ASP A 87 -5.23 -1.32 5.93
C ASP A 87 -5.35 -2.67 6.65
N LEU A 88 -4.27 -3.46 6.75
CA LEU A 88 -4.26 -4.77 7.39
C LEU A 88 -4.29 -4.80 8.93
N PRO A 89 -3.74 -3.82 9.69
CA PRO A 89 -3.66 -3.92 11.14
C PRO A 89 -5.01 -4.18 11.83
N GLU A 90 -6.06 -3.48 11.40
CA GLU A 90 -7.37 -3.62 12.04
C GLU A 90 -8.00 -4.98 11.71
N TYR A 91 -7.92 -5.42 10.44
CA TYR A 91 -8.36 -6.78 10.05
C TYR A 91 -7.63 -7.87 10.85
N ILE A 92 -6.30 -7.76 10.97
CA ILE A 92 -5.48 -8.70 11.75
C ILE A 92 -5.86 -8.64 13.24
N LYS A 93 -6.21 -7.46 13.78
CA LYS A 93 -6.63 -7.28 15.17
C LYS A 93 -8.03 -7.84 15.45
N ASP A 94 -8.90 -7.94 14.45
CA ASP A 94 -10.24 -8.48 14.63
C ASP A 94 -10.33 -9.98 14.34
N SER A 95 -9.41 -10.55 13.55
CA SER A 95 -9.43 -11.97 13.16
C SER A 95 -8.41 -12.83 13.92
N GLU A 96 -8.88 -13.67 14.86
CA GLU A 96 -8.05 -14.70 15.52
C GLU A 96 -7.45 -15.70 14.52
N LEU A 97 -8.19 -16.02 13.46
CA LEU A 97 -7.73 -16.92 12.40
C LEU A 97 -6.57 -16.30 11.65
N ALA A 98 -6.65 -15.02 11.26
CA ALA A 98 -5.56 -14.30 10.60
C ALA A 98 -4.31 -14.28 11.49
N ARG A 99 -4.45 -13.92 12.78
CA ARG A 99 -3.32 -13.95 13.74
C ARG A 99 -2.68 -15.32 13.84
N THR A 100 -3.50 -16.37 13.92
CA THR A 100 -3.03 -17.75 14.04
C THR A 100 -2.31 -18.22 12.77
N ALA A 101 -2.88 -17.91 11.60
CA ALA A 101 -2.29 -18.25 10.30
C ALA A 101 -0.93 -17.55 10.12
N LEU A 102 -0.85 -16.24 10.34
CA LEU A 102 0.39 -15.46 10.23
C LEU A 102 1.48 -15.96 11.19
N ARG A 103 1.13 -16.28 12.45
CA ARG A 103 2.09 -16.87 13.41
C ARG A 103 2.60 -18.24 12.97
N LYS A 104 1.73 -19.10 12.42
CA LYS A 104 2.13 -20.42 11.90
C LYS A 104 3.03 -20.29 10.67
N ALA A 105 2.68 -19.41 9.74
CA ALA A 105 3.48 -19.14 8.54
C ALA A 105 4.87 -18.61 8.92
N ARG A 106 4.95 -17.64 9.84
CA ARG A 106 6.24 -17.11 10.32
C ARG A 106 7.14 -18.19 10.90
N LYS A 107 6.62 -19.03 11.82
CA LYS A 107 7.37 -20.15 12.41
C LYS A 107 7.88 -21.13 11.36
N LYS A 108 7.08 -21.42 10.33
CA LYS A 108 7.47 -22.33 9.25
C LYS A 108 8.57 -21.71 8.37
N SER A 109 8.44 -20.43 8.04
CA SER A 109 9.46 -19.68 7.29
C SER A 109 10.79 -19.61 8.03
N GLU A 110 10.77 -19.37 9.34
CA GLU A 110 11.97 -19.38 10.20
C GLU A 110 12.65 -20.76 10.23
N ALA A 111 11.87 -21.85 10.21
CA ALA A 111 12.39 -23.21 10.30
C ALA A 111 12.86 -23.82 8.96
N SER A 112 12.33 -23.37 7.83
CA SER A 112 12.51 -24.05 6.52
C SER A 112 12.76 -23.11 5.34
N GLY A 113 13.01 -21.83 5.60
CA GLY A 113 13.22 -20.80 4.59
C GLY A 113 11.91 -20.21 4.04
N THR A 114 12.01 -19.04 3.42
CA THR A 114 10.87 -18.23 2.93
C THR A 114 10.01 -18.95 1.90
N ASP A 115 10.61 -19.82 1.08
CA ASP A 115 9.88 -20.57 0.04
C ASP A 115 9.00 -21.69 0.62
N SER A 116 9.21 -22.08 1.88
CA SER A 116 8.46 -23.19 2.51
C SER A 116 6.97 -22.88 2.76
N THR A 117 6.60 -21.60 2.76
CA THR A 117 5.21 -21.14 2.91
C THR A 117 4.58 -20.68 1.60
N LYS A 118 5.36 -20.46 0.53
CA LYS A 118 4.90 -19.86 -0.73
C LYS A 118 3.67 -20.58 -1.29
N LYS A 119 3.78 -21.89 -1.50
CA LYS A 119 2.67 -22.70 -2.02
C LYS A 119 1.42 -22.62 -1.15
N ALA A 120 1.56 -22.60 0.17
CA ALA A 120 0.41 -22.53 1.07
C ALA A 120 -0.32 -21.19 0.98
N TRP A 121 0.41 -20.09 0.74
CA TRP A 121 -0.19 -18.78 0.49
C TRP A 121 -0.85 -18.72 -0.88
N GLU A 122 -0.21 -19.25 -1.93
CA GLU A 122 -0.81 -19.33 -3.27
C GLU A 122 -2.12 -20.13 -3.26
N ASP A 123 -2.14 -21.29 -2.60
CA ASP A 123 -3.33 -22.11 -2.45
C ASP A 123 -4.43 -21.38 -1.66
N PHE A 124 -4.07 -20.59 -0.63
CA PHE A 124 -5.00 -19.80 0.16
C PHE A 124 -5.61 -18.63 -0.64
N ILE A 125 -4.79 -17.86 -1.36
CA ILE A 125 -5.25 -16.73 -2.19
C ILE A 125 -6.20 -17.26 -3.26
N LYS A 126 -5.81 -18.31 -3.97
CA LYS A 126 -6.66 -18.93 -4.98
C LYS A 126 -8.02 -19.38 -4.41
N ALA A 127 -8.03 -19.95 -3.20
CA ALA A 127 -9.28 -20.37 -2.57
C ALA A 127 -10.21 -19.20 -2.21
N LEU A 128 -9.69 -17.96 -2.08
CA LEU A 128 -10.49 -16.75 -1.87
C LEU A 128 -10.98 -16.14 -3.19
N ASP A 129 -10.20 -16.29 -4.27
CA ASP A 129 -10.58 -15.80 -5.61
C ASP A 129 -11.61 -16.71 -6.29
N ASP A 130 -11.64 -18.00 -5.93
CA ASP A 130 -12.55 -19.02 -6.49
C ASP A 130 -13.97 -18.99 -5.86
N GLU A 131 -14.29 -18.04 -4.97
CA GLU A 131 -15.65 -17.79 -4.48
C GLU A 131 -16.43 -16.88 -5.46
N GLU A 132 -16.92 -17.48 -6.55
CA GLU A 132 -18.12 -17.04 -7.30
C GLU A 132 -19.33 -17.95 -7.01
#